data_AF-A0A8H7UT28-F1
#
_entry.id   AF-A0A8H7UT28-F1
#
_cell.length_a   1.000
_cell.length_b   1.000
_cell.length_c   1.000
_cell.angle_alpha   90.00
_cell.angle_beta   90.00
_cell.angle_gamma   90.00
#
_symmetry.space_group_name_H-M   'P 1'
#
loop_
_entity.id
_entity.type
_entity.pdbx_description
1 polymer ?
#
loop_
_entity_poly.entity_id
_entity_poly.type
_entity_poly.pdbx_seq_one_letter_code
_entity_poly.pdbx_strand_id
1 'polypeptide(L)'
;MTPSTEKIAASPPVKDFRRQDVPIALFQWVVGSSWRKEQGVYAAKFTLHLNNSGHNHESADFLADDSIACKIGDDHMKVIKDMTIANSSPKDILIYLRQKFPGDYFRPRTVYNARQKVCEKYLDSRSPL
;
A
#
# COMPACT_ATOMS: atom_id res chain seq x y z
N MET A 1 50.96 -42.71 -4.52
CA MET A 1 49.51 -42.51 -4.53
C MET A 1 49.24 -41.03 -4.41
N THR A 2 48.97 -40.37 -5.52
CA THR A 2 48.64 -38.93 -5.60
C THR A 2 47.13 -38.75 -5.40
N PRO A 3 46.66 -37.74 -4.65
CA PRO A 3 45.24 -37.49 -4.53
C PRO A 3 44.71 -36.82 -5.80
N SER A 4 43.60 -37.35 -6.32
CA SER A 4 42.86 -36.79 -7.46
C SER A 4 42.29 -35.42 -7.11
N THR A 5 42.70 -34.40 -7.85
CA THR A 5 42.08 -33.06 -7.82
C THR A 5 40.74 -33.12 -8.55
N GLU A 6 39.63 -33.18 -7.81
CA GLU A 6 38.31 -32.89 -8.37
C GLU A 6 38.26 -31.43 -8.84
N LYS A 7 38.01 -31.24 -10.13
CA LYS A 7 37.72 -29.92 -10.71
C LYS A 7 36.31 -29.50 -10.25
N ILE A 8 36.24 -28.57 -9.31
CA ILE A 8 35.01 -27.85 -8.99
C ILE A 8 34.64 -27.01 -10.22
N ALA A 9 33.51 -27.32 -10.84
CA ALA A 9 32.98 -26.54 -11.95
C ALA A 9 32.69 -25.10 -11.47
N ALA A 10 33.26 -24.11 -12.17
CA ALA A 10 33.01 -22.71 -11.90
C ALA A 10 31.50 -22.42 -12.07
N SER A 11 30.90 -21.84 -11.03
CA SER A 11 29.53 -21.31 -11.13
C SER A 11 29.48 -20.22 -12.21
N PRO A 12 28.39 -20.13 -12.99
CA PRO A 12 28.26 -19.10 -14.00
C PRO A 12 28.32 -17.70 -13.36
N PRO A 13 28.84 -16.69 -14.07
CA PRO A 13 28.91 -15.34 -13.53
C PRO A 13 27.49 -14.88 -13.19
N VAL A 14 27.28 -14.55 -11.91
CA VAL A 14 26.12 -13.79 -11.46
C VAL A 14 26.10 -12.53 -12.31
N LYS A 15 25.05 -12.36 -13.13
CA LYS A 15 24.84 -11.11 -13.85
C LYS A 15 24.70 -10.02 -12.79
N ASP A 16 25.75 -9.24 -12.62
CA ASP A 16 25.69 -7.96 -11.95
C ASP A 16 24.60 -7.14 -12.65
N PHE A 17 23.40 -7.12 -12.07
CA PHE A 17 22.40 -6.09 -12.36
C PHE A 17 22.94 -4.79 -11.76
N ARG A 18 24.00 -4.24 -12.37
CA ARG A 18 24.31 -2.82 -12.21
C ARG A 18 23.07 -2.10 -12.72
N ARG A 19 22.31 -1.52 -11.79
CA ARG A 19 21.27 -0.53 -12.09
C ARG A 19 21.93 0.48 -13.04
N GLN A 20 21.54 0.44 -14.31
CA GLN A 20 21.87 1.53 -15.21
C GLN A 20 21.23 2.77 -14.60
N ASP A 21 22.06 3.75 -14.28
CA ASP A 21 21.68 5.09 -13.84
C ASP A 21 20.97 5.83 -14.98
N VAL A 22 19.79 5.33 -15.37
CA VAL A 22 18.81 6.14 -16.09
C VAL A 22 18.18 7.02 -15.03
N PRO A 23 18.14 8.36 -15.18
CA PRO A 23 17.34 9.19 -14.31
C PRO A 23 15.88 8.79 -14.54
N ILE A 24 15.38 7.87 -13.71
CA ILE A 24 13.96 7.56 -13.64
C ILE A 24 13.35 8.84 -13.11
N ALA A 25 12.86 9.71 -14.01
CA ALA A 25 11.94 10.75 -13.61
C ALA A 25 10.82 10.03 -12.86
N LEU A 26 10.65 10.32 -11.58
CA LEU A 26 9.67 9.59 -10.79
C LEU A 26 8.28 9.89 -11.37
N PHE A 27 7.43 8.86 -11.41
CA PHE A 27 6.01 9.07 -11.67
C PHE A 27 5.48 10.13 -10.68
N GLN A 28 4.98 11.23 -11.21
CA GLN A 28 4.62 12.39 -10.39
C GLN A 28 3.31 13.01 -10.85
N TRP A 29 2.38 13.13 -9.90
CA TRP A 29 1.22 14.01 -10.06
C TRP A 29 1.60 15.44 -9.70
N VAL A 30 1.33 16.37 -10.61
CA VAL A 30 1.50 17.81 -10.38
C VAL A 30 0.12 18.45 -10.36
N VAL A 31 -0.22 19.04 -9.22
CA VAL A 31 -1.47 19.77 -9.03
C VAL A 31 -1.17 21.26 -9.09
N GLY A 32 -1.91 21.97 -9.93
CA GLY A 32 -1.90 23.43 -9.99
C GLY A 32 -3.28 23.99 -9.66
N SER A 33 -3.30 25.19 -9.11
CA SER A 33 -4.52 25.99 -9.02
C SER A 33 -4.23 27.39 -9.52
N SER A 34 -5.13 27.93 -10.33
CA SER A 34 -5.09 29.30 -10.78
C SER A 34 -6.46 29.94 -10.59
N TRP A 35 -6.48 31.24 -10.29
CA TRP A 35 -7.71 32.01 -10.23
C TRP A 35 -7.87 32.74 -11.56
N ARG A 36 -9.07 32.67 -12.14
CA ARG A 36 -9.42 33.43 -13.34
C ARG A 36 -10.66 34.26 -13.05
N LYS A 37 -10.65 35.51 -13.53
CA LYS A 37 -11.83 36.36 -13.48
C LYS A 37 -12.63 36.15 -14.76
N GLU A 38 -13.80 35.54 -14.63
CA GLU A 38 -14.73 35.30 -15.74
C GLU A 38 -16.01 36.06 -15.44
N GLN A 39 -16.40 36.97 -16.34
CA GLN A 39 -17.63 37.77 -16.22
C GLN A 39 -17.81 38.49 -14.87
N GLY A 40 -16.71 38.94 -14.25
CA GLY A 40 -16.76 39.64 -12.97
C GLY A 40 -16.66 38.76 -11.72
N VAL A 41 -16.75 37.43 -11.88
CA VAL A 41 -16.62 36.45 -10.78
C VAL A 41 -15.23 35.80 -10.82
N TYR A 42 -14.62 35.60 -9.65
CA TYR A 42 -13.38 34.84 -9.54
C TYR A 42 -13.69 33.34 -9.45
N ALA A 43 -13.25 32.58 -10.44
CA ALA A 43 -13.35 31.13 -10.46
C ALA A 43 -11.98 30.49 -10.21
N ALA A 44 -11.95 29.46 -9.37
CA ALA A 44 -10.77 28.61 -9.19
C ALA A 44 -10.72 27.58 -10.32
N LYS A 45 -9.62 27.53 -11.05
CA LYS A 45 -9.30 26.48 -12.01
C LYS A 45 -8.21 25.59 -11.41
N PHE A 46 -8.56 24.33 -11.19
CA PHE A 46 -7.61 23.29 -10.81
C PHE A 46 -7.11 22.56 -12.05
N THR A 47 -5.80 22.31 -12.12
CA THR A 47 -5.20 21.49 -13.16
C THR A 47 -4.46 20.33 -12.52
N LEU A 48 -4.66 19.14 -13.06
CA LEU A 48 -3.93 17.94 -12.69
C LEU A 48 -3.12 17.50 -13.91
N HIS A 49 -1.80 17.51 -13.76
CA HIS A 49 -0.86 17.05 -14.78
C HIS A 49 -0.15 15.80 -14.28
N LEU A 50 -0.02 14.82 -15.16
CA LEU A 50 0.83 13.66 -14.89
C LEU A 50 2.18 13.88 -15.56
N ASN A 51 3.23 13.98 -14.75
CA ASN A 51 4.61 14.00 -15.21
C ASN A 51 5.18 12.59 -15.15
N ASN A 52 5.65 12.12 -16.30
CA ASN A 52 6.18 10.78 -16.54
C ASN A 52 5.20 9.64 -16.15
N SER A 53 4.50 9.10 -17.14
CA SER A 53 3.65 7.91 -16.96
C SER A 53 4.44 6.58 -16.91
N GLY A 54 5.76 6.63 -17.09
CA GLY A 54 6.62 5.46 -17.01
C GLY A 54 6.85 5.05 -15.55
N HIS A 55 6.29 3.92 -15.16
CA HIS A 55 6.65 3.23 -13.93
C HIS A 55 7.88 2.35 -14.18
N ASN A 56 8.78 2.24 -13.21
CA ASN A 56 9.92 1.31 -13.26
C ASN A 56 9.54 -0.12 -12.83
N HIS A 57 8.24 -0.38 -12.70
CA HIS A 57 7.64 -1.66 -12.38
C HIS A 57 6.31 -1.77 -13.13
N GLU A 58 5.84 -3.00 -13.34
CA GLU A 58 4.49 -3.22 -13.87
C GLU A 58 3.45 -2.89 -12.80
N SER A 59 2.25 -2.48 -13.23
CA SER A 59 1.12 -2.30 -12.33
C SER A 59 0.75 -3.64 -11.71
N ALA A 60 0.93 -3.78 -10.40
CA ALA A 60 0.44 -4.95 -9.69
C ALA A 60 -1.07 -4.81 -9.44
N ASP A 61 -1.87 -5.74 -9.96
CA ASP A 61 -3.32 -5.81 -9.67
C ASP A 61 -3.57 -6.04 -8.18
N PHE A 62 -2.61 -6.65 -7.49
CA PHE A 62 -2.65 -6.93 -6.07
C PHE A 62 -1.29 -6.63 -5.43
N LEU A 63 -1.27 -5.75 -4.43
CA LEU A 63 -0.10 -5.49 -3.57
C LEU A 63 0.15 -6.63 -2.57
N ALA A 64 -0.23 -7.86 -2.93
CA ALA A 64 -0.31 -8.99 -2.02
C ALA A 64 1.06 -9.42 -1.49
N ASP A 65 2.13 -9.17 -2.25
CA ASP A 65 3.48 -9.63 -1.92
C ASP A 65 4.38 -8.51 -1.39
N ASP A 66 3.84 -7.31 -1.17
CA ASP A 66 4.60 -6.19 -0.61
C ASP A 66 4.58 -6.21 0.91
N SER A 67 5.75 -6.46 1.53
CA SER A 67 5.93 -6.50 3.00
C SER A 67 5.51 -5.20 3.71
N ILE A 68 5.43 -4.08 2.99
CA ILE A 68 5.00 -2.79 3.54
C ILE A 68 3.47 -2.65 3.56
N ALA A 69 2.78 -3.36 2.68
CA ALA A 69 1.33 -3.43 2.65
C ALA A 69 0.85 -4.40 3.73
N CYS A 70 0.83 -3.96 4.99
CA CYS A 70 0.25 -4.68 6.14
C CYS A 70 -1.06 -5.38 5.75
N LYS A 71 -0.98 -6.68 5.47
CA LYS A 71 -2.12 -7.50 5.05
C LYS A 71 -3.06 -7.68 6.24
N ILE A 72 -4.30 -7.24 6.07
CA ILE A 72 -5.40 -7.70 6.92
C ILE A 72 -5.80 -9.05 6.32
N GLY A 73 -5.33 -10.15 6.91
CA GLY A 73 -5.77 -11.50 6.54
C GLY A 73 -7.25 -11.71 6.87
N ASP A 74 -7.81 -12.81 6.40
CA ASP A 74 -9.24 -13.11 6.58
C ASP A 74 -9.62 -13.22 8.06
N ASP A 75 -8.74 -13.81 8.88
CA ASP A 75 -8.93 -13.91 10.33
C ASP A 75 -8.91 -12.53 11.02
N HIS A 76 -8.04 -11.64 10.57
CA HIS A 76 -7.99 -10.24 11.05
C HIS A 76 -9.27 -9.50 10.65
N MET A 77 -9.71 -9.70 9.40
CA MET A 77 -10.92 -9.06 8.88
C MET A 77 -12.17 -9.54 9.62
N LYS A 78 -12.25 -10.81 10.00
CA LYS A 78 -13.33 -11.36 10.81
C LYS A 78 -13.43 -10.64 12.16
N VAL A 79 -12.30 -10.51 12.86
CA VAL A 79 -12.24 -9.78 14.13
C VAL A 79 -12.65 -8.31 13.96
N ILE A 80 -12.13 -7.63 12.94
CA ILE A 80 -12.46 -6.23 12.67
C ILE A 80 -13.94 -6.08 12.39
N LYS A 81 -14.54 -6.99 11.61
CA LYS A 81 -15.97 -6.99 11.31
C LYS A 81 -16.80 -7.14 12.58
N ASP A 82 -16.52 -8.15 13.39
CA ASP A 82 -17.25 -8.44 14.62
C ASP A 82 -17.20 -7.24 15.59
N MET A 83 -16.01 -6.67 15.79
CA MET A 83 -15.83 -5.51 16.67
C MET A 83 -16.43 -4.22 16.07
N THR A 84 -16.43 -4.06 14.75
CA THR A 84 -17.07 -2.92 14.08
C THR A 84 -18.59 -2.97 14.25
N ILE A 85 -19.20 -4.16 14.10
CA ILE A 85 -20.63 -4.37 14.34
C ILE A 85 -20.96 -4.13 15.81
N ALA A 86 -20.08 -4.55 16.73
CA ALA A 86 -20.18 -4.25 18.16
C ALA A 86 -19.85 -2.80 18.52
N ASN A 87 -19.71 -1.90 17.54
CA ASN A 87 -19.48 -0.48 17.74
C ASN A 87 -18.19 -0.14 18.51
N SER A 88 -17.17 -0.99 18.41
CA SER A 88 -15.87 -0.72 19.02
C SER A 88 -15.12 0.39 18.27
N SER A 89 -14.35 1.18 19.00
CA SER A 89 -13.53 2.22 18.37
C SER A 89 -12.36 1.60 17.58
N PRO A 90 -11.85 2.27 16.54
CA PRO A 90 -10.67 1.82 15.81
C PRO A 90 -9.44 1.59 16.71
N LYS A 91 -9.33 2.32 17.82
CA LYS A 91 -8.25 2.14 18.80
C LYS A 91 -8.39 0.83 19.55
N ASP A 92 -9.58 0.49 19.99
CA ASP A 92 -9.85 -0.76 20.72
C ASP A 92 -9.62 -1.97 19.82
N ILE A 93 -10.08 -1.88 18.56
CA ILE A 93 -9.82 -2.90 17.54
C ILE A 93 -8.32 -3.10 17.32
N LEU A 94 -7.56 -2.00 17.21
CA LEU A 94 -6.10 -2.08 17.04
C LEU A 94 -5.41 -2.72 18.24
N ILE A 95 -5.78 -2.35 19.46
CA ILE A 95 -5.22 -2.93 20.69
C ILE A 95 -5.52 -4.43 20.73
N TYR A 96 -6.77 -4.81 20.47
CA TYR A 96 -7.18 -6.21 20.47
C TYR A 96 -6.44 -7.04 19.41
N LEU A 97 -6.29 -6.52 18.18
CA LEU A 97 -5.53 -7.21 17.12
C LEU A 97 -4.07 -7.45 17.53
N ARG A 98 -3.41 -6.45 18.14
CA ARG A 98 -2.02 -6.60 18.60
C ARG A 98 -1.87 -7.60 19.74
N GLN A 99 -2.89 -7.72 20.60
CA GLN A 99 -2.90 -8.71 21.67
C GLN A 99 -3.15 -10.12 21.14
N LYS A 100 -4.07 -10.26 20.18
CA LYS A 100 -4.47 -11.55 19.63
C LYS A 100 -3.47 -12.11 18.60
N PHE A 101 -2.82 -11.24 17.85
CA PHE A 101 -1.85 -11.58 16.79
C PHE A 101 -0.53 -10.84 17.02
N PRO A 102 0.26 -11.23 18.05
CA PRO A 102 1.46 -10.49 18.45
C PRO A 102 2.60 -10.55 17.43
N GLY A 103 2.59 -11.54 16.53
CA GLY A 103 3.56 -11.65 15.43
C GLY A 103 3.28 -10.70 14.25
N ASP A 104 2.09 -10.10 14.22
CA ASP A 104 1.64 -9.29 13.10
C ASP A 104 1.72 -7.80 13.42
N TYR A 105 2.17 -7.02 12.42
CA TYR A 105 2.27 -5.59 12.56
C TYR A 105 1.01 -4.88 12.06
N PHE A 106 0.23 -4.31 12.98
CA PHE A 106 -0.95 -3.52 12.65
C PHE A 106 -0.68 -2.01 12.80
N ARG A 107 -0.85 -1.26 11.70
CA ARG A 107 -0.86 0.20 11.71
C ARG A 107 -2.28 0.72 11.97
N PRO A 108 -2.44 1.84 12.69
CA PRO A 108 -3.76 2.46 12.90
C PRO A 108 -4.52 2.66 11.58
N ARG A 109 -3.84 3.20 10.55
CA ARG A 109 -4.44 3.45 9.23
C ARG A 109 -5.02 2.20 8.58
N THR A 110 -4.39 1.04 8.79
CA THR A 110 -4.86 -0.23 8.23
C THR A 110 -6.20 -0.64 8.87
N VAL A 111 -6.31 -0.48 10.19
CA VAL A 111 -7.55 -0.75 10.93
C VAL A 111 -8.66 0.21 10.52
N TYR A 112 -8.36 1.51 10.38
CA TYR A 112 -9.32 2.50 9.87
C TYR A 112 -9.86 2.13 8.49
N ASN A 113 -8.97 1.82 7.54
CA ASN A 113 -9.37 1.44 6.18
C ASN A 113 -10.20 0.15 6.17
N ALA A 114 -9.83 -0.84 6.98
CA ALA A 114 -10.56 -2.09 7.08
C ALA A 114 -11.97 -1.89 7.69
N ARG A 115 -12.07 -1.11 8.76
CA ARG A 115 -13.35 -0.71 9.36
C ARG A 115 -14.23 0.01 8.36
N GLN A 116 -13.68 0.96 7.61
CA GLN A 116 -14.44 1.70 6.60
C GLN A 116 -15.03 0.77 5.54
N LYS A 117 -14.23 -0.19 5.03
CA LYS A 117 -14.73 -1.22 4.10
C LYS A 117 -15.84 -2.06 4.70
N VAL A 118 -15.80 -2.36 6.00
CA VAL A 118 -16.87 -3.07 6.69
C VAL A 118 -18.13 -2.19 6.73
N CYS A 119 -18.01 -0.92 7.10
CA CYS A 119 -19.15 0.01 7.14
C CYS A 119 -19.80 0.16 5.77
N GLU A 120 -19.01 0.34 4.71
CA GLU A 120 -19.50 0.45 3.33
C GLU A 120 -20.27 -0.80 2.88
N LYS A 121 -19.76 -2.00 3.22
CA LYS A 121 -20.34 -3.26 2.76
C LYS A 121 -21.51 -3.78 3.59
N TYR A 122 -21.52 -3.50 4.89
CA TYR A 122 -22.42 -4.17 5.84
C TYR A 122 -23.30 -3.22 6.64
N LEU A 123 -23.03 -1.91 6.62
CA LEU A 123 -23.74 -0.93 7.43
C LEU A 123 -24.30 0.22 6.58
N ASP A 124 -24.49 0.02 5.26
CA ASP A 124 -24.96 1.07 4.33
C ASP A 124 -24.16 2.38 4.46
N SER A 125 -22.84 2.27 4.64
CA SER A 125 -21.93 3.41 4.88
C SER A 125 -22.20 4.20 6.17
N ARG A 126 -23.04 3.71 7.08
CA ARG A 126 -23.23 4.30 8.41
C ARG A 126 -21.98 4.04 9.25
N SER A 127 -21.49 5.10 9.90
CA SER A 127 -20.53 4.94 10.98
C SER A 127 -21.28 4.50 12.23
N PRO A 128 -20.88 3.39 12.88
CA PRO A 128 -21.34 3.06 14.22
C PRO A 128 -21.12 4.27 15.16
N LEU A 129 -22.18 4.68 15.88
CA LEU A 129 -22.25 5.91 16.70
C LEU A 129 -21.45 5.83 18.00
#